data_AF-X0WQK5-F1
#
_entry.id   AF-X0WQK5-F1
#
_cell.length_a   1.000
_cell.length_b   1.000
_cell.length_c   1.000
_cell.angle_alpha   90.00
_cell.angle_beta   90.00
_cell.angle_gamma   90.00
#
_symmetry.space_group_name_H-M   'P 1'
#
loop_
_entity.id
_entity.type
_entity.pdbx_description
1 polymer ?
#
loop_
_entity_poly.entity_id
_entity_poly.type
_entity_poly.pdbx_seq_one_letter_code
_entity_poly.pdbx_strand_id
1 'polypeptide(L)'
;FESLFPGLATFGRDKQIAWMMWQAAADRNLPEMGKFLKGVPDDLAHLIQKLVVKDQPSRYQSAQQALRDLTVGPPLVDPTAEEEEAEAAAARAAATRKRRRLRLVALSAMAFSVILCMAMFFVSRSGKEPSPLPRGVIRKVYPDERKLVVASSRNDRVWEVSLGRHDRFLVNGKSAALCDLQPDDQVVVTRVRDEELGLSIREIRVTRPEIYQGRIKTISRPLQPGRAQSVLTIQKTDQQGRELTVSVPQTARILFNGRRHF
;
A
#
# COMPACT_ATOMS: atom_id res chain seq x y z
N PHE A 1 -28.78 59.38 -32.07
CA PHE A 1 -28.80 58.03 -31.47
C PHE A 1 -27.75 57.14 -32.14
N GLU A 2 -27.84 56.88 -33.45
CA GLU A 2 -26.83 56.11 -34.18
C GLU A 2 -25.42 56.74 -34.15
N SER A 3 -25.33 58.08 -34.10
CA SER A 3 -24.07 58.81 -33.91
C SER A 3 -23.42 58.63 -32.54
N LEU A 4 -24.20 58.28 -31.52
CA LEU A 4 -23.72 58.08 -30.15
C LEU A 4 -23.39 56.61 -29.86
N PHE A 5 -23.94 55.68 -30.65
CA PHE A 5 -23.77 54.24 -30.47
C PHE A 5 -23.28 53.63 -31.78
N PRO A 6 -21.98 53.81 -32.12
CA PRO A 6 -21.43 53.32 -33.38
C PRO A 6 -21.49 51.79 -33.43
N GLY A 7 -21.91 51.25 -34.57
CA GLY A 7 -22.07 49.81 -34.79
C GLY A 7 -23.41 49.24 -34.33
N LEU A 8 -24.35 50.06 -33.85
CA LEU A 8 -25.68 49.59 -33.47
C LEU A 8 -26.55 49.22 -34.69
N ALA A 9 -26.41 49.97 -35.79
CA ALA A 9 -27.14 49.73 -37.05
C ALA A 9 -26.69 48.46 -37.78
N THR A 10 -25.55 47.87 -37.40
CA THR A 10 -25.00 46.66 -38.04
C THR A 10 -25.66 45.37 -37.56
N PHE A 11 -26.44 45.39 -36.47
CA PHE A 11 -27.06 44.21 -35.85
C PHE A 11 -28.48 43.88 -36.38
N GLY A 12 -28.79 44.24 -37.63
CA GLY A 12 -30.04 43.86 -38.29
C GLY A 12 -31.23 44.78 -37.99
N ARG A 13 -32.43 44.38 -38.45
CA ARG A 13 -33.64 45.22 -38.48
C ARG A 13 -34.31 45.40 -37.11
N ASP A 14 -33.98 44.55 -36.13
CA ASP A 14 -34.55 44.58 -34.77
C ASP A 14 -33.69 45.41 -33.82
N LYS A 15 -34.20 46.59 -33.47
CA LYS A 15 -33.52 47.56 -32.61
C LYS A 15 -33.35 47.07 -31.17
N GLN A 16 -34.23 46.20 -30.68
CA GLN A 16 -34.16 45.70 -29.30
C GLN A 16 -33.02 44.68 -29.16
N ILE A 17 -32.91 43.77 -30.12
CA ILE A 17 -31.82 42.78 -30.14
C ILE A 17 -30.47 43.48 -30.34
N ALA A 18 -30.39 44.45 -31.26
CA ALA A 18 -29.20 45.27 -31.46
C ALA A 18 -28.74 45.98 -30.17
N TRP A 19 -29.68 46.54 -29.41
CA TRP A 19 -29.39 47.18 -28.14
C TRP A 19 -28.84 46.22 -27.08
N MET A 20 -29.45 45.03 -26.94
CA MET A 20 -28.96 44.00 -26.02
C MET A 20 -27.55 43.54 -26.39
N MET A 21 -27.29 43.30 -27.68
CA MET A 21 -25.98 42.87 -28.16
C MET A 21 -24.90 43.94 -27.93
N TRP A 22 -25.24 45.21 -28.16
CA TRP A 22 -24.31 46.32 -27.92
C TRP A 22 -23.97 46.48 -26.43
N GLN A 23 -24.94 46.26 -25.52
CA GLN A 23 -24.70 46.26 -24.08
C GLN A 23 -23.87 45.04 -23.62
N ALA A 24 -24.00 43.89 -24.27
CA ALA A 24 -23.22 42.68 -23.95
C ALA A 24 -21.76 42.75 -24.41
N ALA A 25 -21.46 43.51 -25.47
CA ALA A 25 -20.12 43.58 -26.04
C ALA A 25 -19.11 44.29 -25.10
N ALA A 26 -18.00 43.63 -24.76
CA ALA A 26 -17.02 44.12 -23.79
C ALA A 26 -16.19 45.32 -24.30
N ASP A 27 -16.03 45.44 -25.62
CA ASP A 27 -15.32 46.52 -26.32
C ASP A 27 -16.16 47.79 -26.48
N ARG A 28 -17.47 47.72 -26.23
CA ARG A 28 -18.40 48.84 -26.43
C ARG A 28 -18.65 49.57 -25.12
N ASN A 29 -18.08 50.76 -25.01
CA ASN A 29 -18.29 51.66 -23.87
C ASN A 29 -19.31 52.74 -24.20
N LEU A 30 -19.98 53.25 -23.17
CA LEU A 30 -20.81 54.45 -23.30
C LEU A 30 -19.94 55.65 -23.71
N PRO A 31 -20.47 56.56 -24.55
CA PRO A 31 -19.82 57.84 -24.81
C PRO A 31 -19.54 58.59 -23.51
N GLU A 32 -18.53 59.46 -23.54
CA GLU A 32 -18.22 60.33 -22.40
C GLU A 32 -19.45 61.13 -21.95
N MET A 33 -19.83 60.97 -20.68
CA MET A 33 -21.06 61.55 -20.12
C MET A 33 -21.14 63.07 -20.32
N GLY A 34 -20.01 63.79 -20.24
CA GLY A 34 -19.95 65.24 -20.47
C GLY A 34 -20.27 65.69 -21.90
N LYS A 35 -20.15 64.81 -22.91
CA LYS A 35 -20.53 65.12 -24.30
C LYS A 35 -22.02 64.92 -24.57
N PHE A 36 -22.68 64.05 -23.80
CA PHE A 36 -24.09 63.69 -24.02
C PHE A 36 -25.05 64.42 -23.05
N LEU A 37 -24.66 64.61 -21.80
CA LEU A 37 -25.48 65.27 -20.79
C LEU A 37 -25.14 66.76 -20.71
N LYS A 38 -26.03 67.61 -21.24
CA LYS A 38 -25.88 69.07 -21.16
C LYS A 38 -26.24 69.56 -19.75
N GLY A 39 -25.37 70.39 -19.16
CA GLY A 39 -25.63 71.05 -17.87
C GLY A 39 -25.26 70.23 -16.63
N VAL A 40 -24.56 69.11 -16.80
CA VAL A 40 -24.01 68.32 -15.69
C VAL A 40 -22.59 68.84 -15.37
N PRO A 41 -22.28 69.14 -14.10
CA PRO A 41 -20.92 69.45 -13.66
C PRO A 41 -19.91 68.36 -14.05
N ASP A 42 -18.68 68.76 -14.40
CA ASP A 42 -17.66 67.84 -14.94
C ASP A 42 -17.27 66.73 -13.95
N ASP A 43 -17.26 67.03 -12.65
CA ASP A 43 -17.01 66.10 -11.55
C ASP A 43 -18.09 65.01 -11.44
N LEU A 44 -19.36 65.41 -11.49
CA LEU A 44 -20.49 64.49 -11.49
C LEU A 44 -20.51 63.64 -12.77
N ALA A 45 -20.18 64.24 -13.92
CA ALA A 45 -20.04 63.52 -15.17
C ALA A 45 -18.92 62.46 -15.10
N HIS A 46 -17.77 62.79 -14.50
CA HIS A 46 -16.67 61.85 -14.28
C HIS A 46 -17.05 60.72 -13.32
N LEU A 47 -17.74 61.03 -12.23
CA LEU A 47 -18.20 60.06 -11.24
C LEU A 47 -19.18 59.06 -11.89
N ILE A 48 -20.20 59.55 -12.59
CA ILE A 48 -21.17 58.71 -13.29
C ILE A 48 -20.46 57.86 -14.36
N GLN A 49 -19.53 58.43 -15.12
CA GLN A 49 -18.77 57.69 -16.12
C GLN A 49 -18.06 56.48 -15.52
N LYS A 50 -17.41 56.65 -14.36
CA LYS A 50 -16.66 55.60 -13.66
C LYS A 50 -17.57 54.56 -13.00
N LEU A 51 -18.78 54.94 -12.58
CA LEU A 51 -19.77 53.99 -12.05
C LEU A 51 -20.35 53.07 -13.12
N VAL A 52 -20.50 53.55 -14.36
CA VAL A 52 -21.16 52.81 -15.45
C VAL A 52 -20.15 52.05 -16.33
N VAL A 53 -18.86 52.02 -15.97
CA VAL A 53 -17.85 51.21 -16.68
C VAL A 53 -18.25 49.72 -16.65
N LYS A 54 -18.23 49.03 -17.80
CA LYS A 54 -18.65 47.61 -17.86
C LYS A 54 -17.77 46.72 -16.99
N ASP A 55 -16.47 46.93 -17.02
CA ASP A 55 -15.51 46.22 -16.19
C ASP A 55 -15.66 46.59 -14.70
N GLN A 56 -16.09 45.62 -13.90
CA GLN A 56 -16.40 45.80 -12.48
C GLN A 56 -15.20 46.26 -11.62
N PRO A 57 -13.98 45.68 -11.73
CA PRO A 57 -12.82 46.14 -10.94
C PRO A 57 -12.36 47.57 -11.29
N SER A 58 -12.73 48.08 -12.46
CA SER A 58 -12.44 49.46 -12.88
C SER A 58 -13.40 50.49 -12.28
N ARG A 59 -14.48 50.07 -11.61
CA ARG A 59 -15.42 50.96 -10.91
C ARG A 59 -14.88 51.37 -9.53
N TYR A 60 -15.58 52.30 -8.88
CA TYR A 60 -15.32 52.63 -7.48
C TYR A 60 -15.45 51.39 -6.58
N GLN A 61 -14.47 51.19 -5.71
CA GLN A 61 -14.47 50.05 -4.78
C GLN A 61 -15.29 50.34 -3.51
N SER A 62 -15.57 51.61 -3.24
CA SER A 62 -16.38 52.04 -2.09
C SER A 62 -17.11 53.35 -2.36
N ALA A 63 -18.20 53.59 -1.62
CA ALA A 63 -18.96 54.84 -1.70
C ALA A 63 -18.12 56.05 -1.27
N GLN A 64 -17.23 55.87 -0.29
CA GLN A 64 -16.30 56.91 0.17
C GLN A 64 -15.37 57.37 -0.96
N GLN A 65 -14.92 56.44 -1.80
CA GLN A 65 -14.09 56.79 -2.95
C GLN A 65 -14.85 57.65 -3.97
N ALA A 66 -16.13 57.37 -4.21
CA ALA A 66 -16.96 58.17 -5.10
C ALA A 66 -17.23 59.57 -4.52
N LEU A 67 -17.48 59.67 -3.21
CA LEU A 67 -17.70 60.96 -2.53
C LEU A 67 -16.45 61.85 -2.58
N ARG A 68 -15.24 61.28 -2.48
CA ARG A 68 -13.98 62.03 -2.64
C ARG A 68 -13.88 62.69 -4.01
N ASP A 69 -14.21 61.96 -5.08
CA ASP A 69 -14.16 62.48 -6.46
C ASP A 69 -15.27 63.53 -6.73
N LEU A 70 -16.31 63.61 -5.90
CA LEU A 70 -17.38 64.62 -5.96
C LEU A 70 -17.03 65.93 -5.22
N THR A 71 -16.09 65.90 -4.28
CA THR A 71 -15.89 67.00 -3.32
C THR A 71 -14.80 67.97 -3.78
N VAL A 72 -15.10 68.81 -4.77
CA VAL A 72 -14.33 70.05 -5.01
C VAL A 72 -15.00 71.21 -4.26
N GLY A 73 -14.90 71.13 -2.93
CA GLY A 73 -15.16 72.20 -1.96
C GLY A 73 -14.13 72.06 -0.84
N PRO A 74 -13.72 73.15 -0.14
CA PRO A 74 -12.53 73.14 0.72
C PRO A 74 -12.61 72.01 1.77
N PRO A 75 -11.50 71.29 2.02
CA PRO A 75 -11.52 70.08 2.81
C PRO A 75 -11.79 70.42 4.28
N LEU A 76 -12.92 69.94 4.81
CA LEU A 76 -13.06 69.72 6.24
C LEU A 76 -12.28 68.45 6.55
N VAL A 77 -11.07 68.63 7.09
CA VAL A 77 -10.26 67.54 7.63
C VAL A 77 -10.97 67.04 8.88
N ASP A 78 -11.65 65.89 8.78
CA ASP A 78 -12.21 65.16 9.93
C ASP A 78 -11.13 64.18 10.44
N PRO A 79 -10.48 64.44 11.58
CA PRO A 79 -9.40 63.58 12.11
C PRO A 79 -9.88 62.18 12.52
N THR A 80 -11.19 61.99 12.67
CA THR A 80 -11.82 60.69 12.98
C THR A 80 -11.80 59.71 11.80
N ALA A 81 -11.80 60.20 10.55
CA ALA A 81 -11.78 59.33 9.37
C ALA A 81 -10.43 58.62 9.19
N GLU A 82 -9.32 59.29 9.52
CA GLU A 82 -7.99 58.70 9.45
C GLU A 82 -7.77 57.63 10.52
N GLU A 83 -8.32 57.83 11.73
CA GLU A 83 -8.28 56.86 12.82
C GLU A 83 -9.14 55.62 12.52
N GLU A 84 -10.36 55.80 12.00
CA GLU A 84 -11.23 54.68 11.58
C GLU A 84 -10.65 53.91 10.39
N GLU A 85 -10.03 54.58 9.42
CA GLU A 85 -9.36 53.92 8.30
C GLU A 85 -8.10 53.16 8.76
N ALA A 86 -7.32 53.71 9.69
CA ALA A 86 -6.17 53.03 10.28
C ALA A 86 -6.57 51.80 11.11
N GLU A 87 -7.64 51.91 11.90
CA GLU A 87 -8.16 50.79 12.71
C GLU A 87 -8.79 49.71 11.81
N ALA A 88 -9.53 50.09 10.77
CA ALA A 88 -10.06 49.16 9.77
C ALA A 88 -8.94 48.48 8.96
N ALA A 89 -7.86 49.20 8.61
CA ALA A 89 -6.69 48.64 7.94
C ALA A 89 -5.92 47.67 8.86
N ALA A 90 -5.76 48.01 10.15
CA ALA A 90 -5.16 47.13 11.15
C ALA A 90 -6.01 45.86 11.38
N ALA A 91 -7.33 45.99 11.45
CA ALA A 91 -8.26 44.87 11.57
C ALA A 91 -8.22 43.95 10.33
N ARG A 92 -8.18 44.52 9.11
CA ARG A 92 -8.02 43.77 7.86
C ARG A 92 -6.65 43.07 7.77
N ALA A 93 -5.57 43.73 8.21
CA ALA A 93 -4.23 43.14 8.29
C ALA A 93 -4.17 41.99 9.32
N ALA A 94 -4.83 42.14 10.48
CA ALA A 94 -4.92 41.10 11.49
C ALA A 94 -5.76 39.90 11.00
N ALA A 95 -6.89 40.15 10.33
CA ALA A 95 -7.74 39.10 9.77
C ALA A 95 -7.06 38.29 8.66
N THR A 96 -6.30 38.94 7.77
CA THR A 96 -5.53 38.25 6.73
C THR A 96 -4.38 37.44 7.30
N ARG A 97 -3.68 37.94 8.33
CA ARG A 97 -2.64 37.17 9.07
C ARG A 97 -3.22 35.95 9.77
N LYS A 98 -4.39 36.06 10.42
CA LYS A 98 -5.10 34.93 11.03
C LYS A 98 -5.48 33.87 9.99
N ARG A 99 -6.04 34.28 8.85
CA ARG A 99 -6.39 33.36 7.75
C ARG A 99 -5.18 32.65 7.16
N ARG A 100 -4.03 33.33 7.01
CA ARG A 100 -2.77 32.70 6.54
C ARG A 100 -2.24 31.67 7.53
N ARG A 101 -2.27 31.96 8.84
CA ARG A 101 -1.87 30.99 9.89
C ARG A 101 -2.77 29.76 9.91
N LEU A 102 -4.08 29.94 9.80
CA LEU A 102 -5.04 28.83 9.71
C LEU A 102 -4.79 27.93 8.49
N ARG A 103 -4.47 28.51 7.32
CA ARG A 103 -4.10 27.74 6.12
C ARG A 103 -2.79 26.98 6.30
N LEU A 104 -1.79 27.58 6.94
CA LEU A 104 -0.51 26.93 7.25
C LEU A 104 -0.69 25.76 8.23
N VAL A 105 -1.51 25.93 9.26
CA VAL A 105 -1.83 24.84 10.22
C VAL A 105 -2.56 23.70 9.50
N ALA A 106 -3.56 24.00 8.66
CA ALA A 106 -4.28 22.98 7.89
C ALA A 106 -3.36 22.21 6.92
N LEU A 107 -2.46 22.91 6.21
CA LEU A 107 -1.45 22.31 5.34
C LEU A 107 -0.48 21.40 6.13
N SER A 108 -0.06 21.84 7.32
CA SER A 108 0.83 21.03 8.17
C SER A 108 0.16 19.75 8.66
N ALA A 109 -1.12 19.81 9.03
CA ALA A 109 -1.88 18.63 9.46
C ALA A 109 -2.06 17.61 8.33
N MET A 110 -2.32 18.09 7.11
CA MET A 110 -2.48 17.23 5.92
C MET A 110 -1.16 16.55 5.52
N ALA A 111 -0.05 17.28 5.56
CA ALA A 111 1.27 16.72 5.29
C ALA A 111 1.66 15.64 6.32
N PHE A 112 1.36 15.86 7.60
CA PHE A 112 1.62 14.88 8.65
C PHE A 112 0.80 13.60 8.48
N SER A 113 -0.46 13.71 8.07
CA SER A 113 -1.31 12.53 7.82
C SER A 113 -0.81 11.70 6.63
N VAL A 114 -0.34 12.35 5.55
CA VAL A 114 0.21 11.65 4.38
C VAL A 114 1.51 10.93 4.73
N ILE A 115 2.39 11.58 5.51
CA ILE A 115 3.64 10.96 5.99
C ILE A 115 3.33 9.75 6.88
N LEU A 116 2.35 9.85 7.79
CA LEU A 116 1.94 8.73 8.64
C LEU A 116 1.38 7.55 7.82
N CYS A 117 0.56 7.83 6.80
CA CYS A 117 0.07 6.81 5.87
C CYS A 117 1.21 6.13 5.10
N MET A 118 2.20 6.89 4.61
CA MET A 118 3.37 6.32 3.95
C MET A 118 4.24 5.50 4.92
N ALA A 119 4.39 5.95 6.17
CA ALA A 119 5.14 5.24 7.19
C ALA A 119 4.48 3.88 7.51
N MET A 120 3.15 3.83 7.64
CA MET A 120 2.43 2.57 7.83
C MET A 120 2.61 1.61 6.65
N PHE A 121 2.68 2.12 5.42
CA PHE A 121 2.90 1.30 4.23
C PHE A 121 4.30 0.64 4.21
N PHE A 122 5.32 1.32 4.74
CA PHE A 122 6.67 0.78 4.84
C PHE A 122 6.87 -0.16 6.03
N VAL A 123 6.26 0.12 7.19
CA VAL A 123 6.33 -0.78 8.36
C VAL A 123 5.64 -2.12 8.10
N SER A 124 4.56 -2.14 7.31
CA SER A 124 3.82 -3.37 6.99
C SER A 124 4.51 -4.25 5.92
N ARG A 125 5.57 -3.77 5.27
CA ARG A 125 6.35 -4.52 4.26
C ARG A 125 7.53 -5.31 4.81
N SER A 126 7.71 -5.37 6.13
CA SER A 126 8.58 -6.39 6.75
C SER A 126 7.88 -7.77 6.70
N GLY A 127 7.61 -8.23 5.49
CA GLY A 127 7.32 -9.63 5.23
C GLY A 127 8.60 -10.40 5.49
N LYS A 128 8.72 -10.96 6.70
CA LYS A 128 9.77 -11.91 7.08
C LYS A 128 9.93 -12.88 5.92
N GLU A 129 11.07 -12.84 5.23
CA GLU A 129 11.43 -13.82 4.21
C GLU A 129 11.08 -15.21 4.74
N PRO A 130 10.44 -16.08 3.94
CA PRO A 130 10.03 -17.39 4.41
C PRO A 130 11.28 -18.13 4.88
N SER A 131 11.46 -18.21 6.20
CA SER A 131 12.56 -18.92 6.82
C SER A 131 12.66 -20.29 6.15
N PRO A 132 13.86 -20.70 5.69
CA PRO A 132 14.04 -22.00 5.07
C PRO A 132 13.49 -23.06 6.03
N LEU A 133 12.65 -23.95 5.49
CA LEU A 133 12.00 -24.96 6.31
C LEU A 133 13.07 -25.89 6.91
N PRO A 134 12.98 -26.19 8.21
CA PRO A 134 14.02 -26.92 8.91
C PRO A 134 14.16 -28.35 8.37
N ARG A 135 15.41 -28.76 8.17
CA ARG A 135 15.81 -30.13 7.82
C ARG A 135 16.95 -30.54 8.73
N GLY A 136 16.83 -31.68 9.40
CA GLY A 136 17.80 -32.05 10.41
C GLY A 136 17.41 -33.26 11.23
N VAL A 137 17.96 -33.32 12.44
CA VAL A 137 17.73 -34.40 13.42
C VAL A 137 16.99 -33.82 14.61
N ILE A 138 16.02 -34.57 15.13
CA ILE A 138 15.27 -34.21 16.32
C ILE A 138 16.17 -34.34 17.55
N ARG A 139 16.44 -33.25 18.27
CA ARG A 139 17.16 -33.33 19.56
C ARG A 139 16.21 -33.56 20.73
N LYS A 140 15.05 -32.92 20.69
CA LYS A 140 14.08 -33.00 21.78
C LYS A 140 12.67 -32.73 21.27
N VAL A 141 11.72 -33.46 21.82
CA VAL A 141 10.28 -33.31 21.56
C VAL A 141 9.62 -32.88 22.86
N TYR A 142 8.78 -31.85 22.78
CA TYR A 142 7.94 -31.37 23.88
C TYR A 142 6.47 -31.53 23.46
N PRO A 143 5.86 -32.70 23.69
CA PRO A 143 4.49 -32.97 23.27
C PRO A 143 3.47 -31.99 23.85
N ASP A 144 3.61 -31.67 25.15
CA ASP A 144 2.70 -30.80 25.89
C ASP A 144 2.72 -29.35 25.36
N GLU A 145 3.92 -28.85 25.05
CA GLU A 145 4.10 -27.52 24.47
C GLU A 145 3.88 -27.48 22.95
N ARG A 146 3.66 -28.64 22.31
CA ARG A 146 3.65 -28.83 20.85
C ARG A 146 4.86 -28.20 20.18
N LYS A 147 6.05 -28.48 20.70
CA LYS A 147 7.32 -27.94 20.19
C LYS A 147 8.31 -29.04 19.87
N LEU A 148 9.18 -28.76 18.91
CA LEU A 148 10.21 -29.67 18.46
C LEU A 148 11.52 -28.94 18.24
N VAL A 149 12.61 -29.47 18.77
CA VAL A 149 13.95 -28.90 18.60
C VAL A 149 14.67 -29.70 17.53
N VAL A 150 14.92 -29.07 16.39
CA VAL A 150 15.57 -29.68 15.21
C VAL A 150 16.97 -29.11 15.05
N ALA A 151 17.99 -29.96 15.06
CA ALA A 151 19.36 -29.57 14.74
C ALA A 151 19.68 -29.86 13.27
N SER A 152 20.21 -28.87 12.55
CA SER A 152 20.68 -29.04 11.18
C SER A 152 21.82 -30.04 11.11
N SER A 153 21.74 -30.97 10.16
CA SER A 153 22.88 -31.86 9.86
C SER A 153 24.01 -31.16 9.10
N ARG A 154 23.77 -29.98 8.51
CA ARG A 154 24.77 -29.27 7.69
C ARG A 154 25.42 -28.07 8.37
N ASN A 155 24.65 -27.29 9.12
CA ASN A 155 25.07 -25.93 9.49
C ASN A 155 25.09 -25.66 11.02
N ASP A 156 25.03 -26.71 11.86
CA ASP A 156 24.96 -26.65 13.33
C ASP A 156 23.87 -25.71 13.91
N ARG A 157 22.93 -25.27 13.06
CA ARG A 157 21.80 -24.44 13.47
C ARG A 157 20.77 -25.29 14.19
N VAL A 158 20.25 -24.77 15.29
CA VAL A 158 19.13 -25.37 16.03
C VAL A 158 17.87 -24.54 15.78
N TRP A 159 16.80 -25.20 15.39
CA TRP A 159 15.48 -24.60 15.17
C TRP A 159 14.50 -25.08 16.23
N GLU A 160 13.80 -24.14 16.85
CA GLU A 160 12.60 -24.41 17.62
C GLU A 160 11.39 -24.32 16.69
N VAL A 161 10.72 -25.46 16.49
CA VAL A 161 9.57 -25.59 15.61
C VAL A 161 8.32 -25.71 16.46
N SER A 162 7.51 -24.65 16.50
CA SER A 162 6.17 -24.68 17.11
C SER A 162 5.19 -25.35 16.16
N LEU A 163 4.41 -26.31 16.66
CA LEU A 163 3.52 -27.17 15.87
C LEU A 163 2.05 -26.79 16.11
N GLY A 164 1.31 -26.63 15.01
CA GLY A 164 -0.12 -26.35 15.02
C GLY A 164 -0.95 -27.58 15.37
N ARG A 165 -2.24 -27.36 15.70
CA ARG A 165 -3.20 -28.44 16.02
C ARG A 165 -3.45 -29.40 14.86
N HIS A 166 -3.39 -28.88 13.63
CA HIS A 166 -3.68 -29.59 12.39
C HIS A 166 -2.42 -30.01 11.61
N ASP A 167 -1.23 -29.89 12.22
CA ASP A 167 -0.01 -30.34 11.59
C ASP A 167 -0.01 -31.87 11.47
N ARG A 168 0.54 -32.37 10.35
CA ARG A 168 0.54 -33.78 9.99
C ARG A 168 1.92 -34.39 10.26
N PHE A 169 1.96 -35.55 10.90
CA PHE A 169 3.19 -36.27 11.20
C PHE A 169 3.22 -37.60 10.46
N LEU A 170 4.35 -37.88 9.82
CA LEU A 170 4.59 -39.12 9.07
C LEU A 170 5.89 -39.75 9.55
N VAL A 171 5.84 -40.94 10.14
CA VAL A 171 7.04 -41.72 10.50
C VAL A 171 7.19 -42.85 9.50
N ASN A 172 8.32 -42.89 8.77
CA ASN A 172 8.58 -43.86 7.71
C ASN A 172 7.42 -43.96 6.69
N GLY A 173 6.79 -42.82 6.39
CA GLY A 173 5.69 -42.72 5.43
C GLY A 173 4.30 -43.11 5.97
N LYS A 174 4.18 -43.50 7.24
CA LYS A 174 2.89 -43.83 7.89
C LYS A 174 2.44 -42.68 8.78
N SER A 175 1.13 -42.46 8.86
CA SER A 175 0.53 -41.48 9.77
C SER A 175 0.92 -41.80 11.22
N ALA A 176 1.35 -40.79 11.95
CA ALA A 176 1.82 -40.89 13.34
C ALA A 176 1.30 -39.71 14.16
N ALA A 177 1.39 -39.84 15.49
CA ALA A 177 1.13 -38.76 16.43
C ALA A 177 2.43 -38.03 16.81
N LEU A 178 2.29 -36.82 17.37
CA LEU A 178 3.42 -36.07 17.92
C LEU A 178 4.20 -36.87 18.99
N CYS A 179 3.50 -37.69 19.77
CA CYS A 179 4.10 -38.53 20.81
C CYS A 179 4.94 -39.70 20.27
N ASP A 180 4.77 -40.05 18.98
CA ASP A 180 5.53 -41.14 18.36
C ASP A 180 6.92 -40.69 17.88
N LEU A 181 7.14 -39.37 17.82
CA LEU A 181 8.42 -38.77 17.45
C LEU A 181 9.45 -38.98 18.56
N GLN A 182 10.64 -39.42 18.16
CA GLN A 182 11.73 -39.68 19.10
C GLN A 182 12.92 -38.74 18.84
N PRO A 183 13.77 -38.51 19.85
CA PRO A 183 15.10 -37.97 19.61
C PRO A 183 15.86 -38.83 18.60
N ASP A 184 16.79 -38.22 17.86
CA ASP A 184 17.63 -38.80 16.82
C ASP A 184 16.94 -39.21 15.51
N ASP A 185 15.62 -39.02 15.43
CA ASP A 185 14.86 -39.15 14.20
C ASP A 185 15.29 -38.08 13.17
N GLN A 186 15.38 -38.45 11.88
CA GLN A 186 15.64 -37.48 10.81
C GLN A 186 14.33 -36.83 10.37
N VAL A 187 14.27 -35.51 10.35
CA VAL A 187 13.05 -34.76 10.07
C VAL A 187 13.21 -33.78 8.90
N VAL A 188 12.19 -33.75 8.06
CA VAL A 188 11.99 -32.77 6.99
C VAL A 188 10.63 -32.12 7.20
N VAL A 189 10.62 -30.81 7.44
CA VAL A 189 9.38 -30.04 7.57
C VAL A 189 9.04 -29.42 6.23
N THR A 190 7.83 -29.63 5.74
CA THR A 190 7.26 -29.00 4.54
C THR A 190 5.99 -28.24 4.90
N ARG A 191 5.59 -27.27 4.07
CA ARG A 191 4.26 -26.65 4.14
C ARG A 191 3.40 -27.23 3.04
N VAL A 192 2.22 -27.71 3.39
CA VAL A 192 1.26 -28.32 2.47
C VAL A 192 -0.08 -27.66 2.69
N ARG A 193 -0.84 -27.44 1.62
CA ARG A 193 -2.22 -26.99 1.74
C ARG A 193 -3.10 -28.23 1.91
N ASP A 194 -3.81 -28.29 3.03
CA ASP A 194 -4.78 -29.34 3.28
C ASP A 194 -6.04 -29.04 2.44
N GLU A 195 -6.43 -29.97 1.57
CA GLU A 195 -7.57 -29.80 0.68
C GLU A 195 -8.92 -29.93 1.41
N GLU A 196 -8.97 -30.70 2.50
CA GLU A 196 -10.19 -30.92 3.27
C GLU A 196 -10.52 -29.70 4.14
N LEU A 197 -9.50 -29.12 4.78
CA LEU A 197 -9.66 -27.96 5.66
C LEU A 197 -9.42 -26.62 4.94
N GLY A 198 -8.84 -26.63 3.74
CA GLY A 198 -8.44 -25.43 3.00
C GLY A 198 -7.28 -24.64 3.63
N LEU A 199 -6.68 -25.15 4.71
CA LEU A 199 -5.66 -24.50 5.53
C LEU A 199 -4.25 -24.86 5.06
N SER A 200 -3.30 -23.92 5.23
CA SER A 200 -1.87 -24.24 5.08
C SER A 200 -1.35 -24.84 6.38
N ILE A 201 -1.03 -26.13 6.36
CA ILE A 201 -0.50 -26.89 7.51
C ILE A 201 0.97 -27.24 7.29
N ARG A 202 1.64 -27.67 8.35
CA ARG A 202 2.98 -28.27 8.22
C ARG A 202 2.85 -29.78 8.13
N GLU A 203 3.60 -30.37 7.21
CA GLU A 203 3.80 -31.81 7.13
C GLU A 203 5.22 -32.12 7.61
N ILE A 204 5.31 -32.90 8.68
CA ILE A 204 6.54 -33.28 9.34
C ILE A 204 6.83 -34.73 8.94
N ARG A 205 7.75 -34.90 7.98
CA ARG A 205 8.19 -36.22 7.53
C ARG A 205 9.41 -36.65 8.32
N VAL A 206 9.28 -37.79 8.98
CA VAL A 206 10.27 -38.35 9.86
C VAL A 206 10.73 -39.70 9.34
N THR A 207 12.04 -39.89 9.29
CA THR A 207 12.68 -41.14 8.89
C THR A 207 13.46 -41.69 10.06
N ARG A 208 13.08 -42.90 10.50
CA ARG A 208 13.76 -43.66 11.55
C ARG A 208 14.45 -44.89 10.94
N PRO A 209 15.74 -45.13 11.23
CA PRO A 209 16.39 -46.37 10.83
C PRO A 209 15.67 -47.58 11.44
N GLU A 210 15.19 -48.49 10.60
CA GLU A 210 14.54 -49.72 11.05
C GLU A 210 15.56 -50.86 11.11
N ILE A 211 15.71 -51.47 12.29
CA ILE A 211 16.61 -52.62 12.49
C ILE A 211 15.83 -53.92 12.28
N TYR A 212 16.00 -54.44 11.07
CA TYR A 212 15.50 -55.75 10.69
C TYR A 212 16.50 -56.84 11.09
N GLN A 213 16.01 -57.93 11.68
CA GLN A 213 16.78 -59.14 11.94
C GLN A 213 16.01 -60.30 11.31
N GLY A 214 16.70 -61.20 10.62
CA GLY A 214 16.07 -62.36 10.00
C GLY A 214 17.08 -63.25 9.29
N ARG A 215 16.58 -64.34 8.70
CA ARG A 215 17.38 -65.28 7.91
C ARG A 215 17.24 -64.97 6.43
N ILE A 216 18.37 -64.82 5.73
CA ILE A 216 18.41 -64.63 4.28
C ILE A 216 17.92 -65.90 3.59
N LYS A 217 16.83 -65.79 2.81
CA LYS A 217 16.24 -66.92 2.07
C LYS A 217 16.97 -67.22 0.76
N THR A 218 17.25 -66.20 -0.04
CA THR A 218 17.87 -66.34 -1.36
C THR A 218 18.83 -65.19 -1.63
N ILE A 219 19.94 -65.41 -2.31
CA ILE A 219 20.80 -64.35 -2.85
C ILE A 219 20.87 -64.58 -4.36
N SER A 220 20.11 -63.80 -5.12
CA SER A 220 20.14 -63.87 -6.58
C SER A 220 21.29 -63.01 -7.12
N ARG A 221 22.09 -63.56 -8.04
CA ARG A 221 22.99 -62.75 -8.88
C ARG A 221 22.17 -62.13 -10.01
N PRO A 222 22.50 -60.90 -10.44
CA PRO A 222 21.72 -60.26 -11.48
C PRO A 222 21.80 -61.00 -12.82
N LEU A 223 20.66 -61.11 -13.50
CA LEU A 223 20.58 -61.52 -14.91
C LEU A 223 21.04 -60.43 -15.88
N GLN A 224 21.28 -59.19 -15.41
CA GLN A 224 21.66 -58.04 -16.25
C GLN A 224 22.99 -57.41 -15.80
N PRO A 225 23.88 -57.05 -16.76
CA PRO A 225 25.12 -56.33 -16.45
C PRO A 225 24.80 -54.93 -15.90
N GLY A 226 25.28 -54.61 -14.69
CA GLY A 226 25.27 -53.26 -14.13
C GLY A 226 24.41 -53.02 -12.87
N ARG A 227 23.52 -53.93 -12.48
CA ARG A 227 22.73 -53.81 -11.23
C ARG A 227 22.56 -55.15 -10.54
N ALA A 228 23.34 -55.41 -9.48
CA ALA A 228 23.08 -56.56 -8.61
C ALA A 228 21.83 -56.30 -7.75
N GLN A 229 20.83 -57.18 -7.83
CA GLN A 229 19.66 -57.15 -6.94
C GLN A 229 19.78 -58.32 -5.98
N SER A 230 19.95 -58.04 -4.67
CA SER A 230 19.95 -59.08 -3.64
C SER A 230 18.57 -59.11 -2.98
N VAL A 231 17.81 -60.20 -3.13
CA VAL A 231 16.49 -60.31 -2.50
C VAL A 231 16.67 -60.85 -1.07
N LEU A 232 16.71 -59.99 -0.06
CA LEU A 232 16.80 -60.43 1.34
C LEU A 232 15.40 -60.64 1.93
N THR A 233 14.86 -61.86 1.92
CA THR A 233 13.70 -62.12 2.78
C THR A 233 14.13 -62.03 4.24
N ILE A 234 13.60 -61.07 5.01
CA ILE A 234 13.88 -60.93 6.44
C ILE A 234 12.65 -61.42 7.20
N GLN A 235 12.79 -62.54 7.91
CA GLN A 235 11.80 -62.94 8.92
C GLN A 235 12.14 -62.31 10.27
N LYS A 236 11.35 -61.33 10.72
CA LYS A 236 11.35 -60.91 12.14
C LYS A 236 9.98 -61.18 12.78
N THR A 237 10.09 -61.60 14.03
CA THR A 237 9.08 -61.94 15.03
C THR A 237 7.91 -60.94 15.04
N ASP A 238 6.70 -61.49 15.11
CA ASP A 238 5.39 -60.84 15.38
C ASP A 238 4.54 -60.32 14.20
N GLN A 239 5.07 -60.12 12.99
CA GLN A 239 4.20 -59.89 11.81
C GLN A 239 4.63 -60.72 10.60
N GLN A 240 3.65 -61.44 10.05
CA GLN A 240 3.80 -62.40 8.96
C GLN A 240 4.64 -61.88 7.78
N GLY A 241 5.84 -62.46 7.61
CA GLY A 241 6.45 -62.83 6.33
C GLY A 241 6.43 -61.86 5.15
N ARG A 242 6.91 -60.61 5.31
CA ARG A 242 7.18 -59.73 4.14
C ARG A 242 8.59 -59.94 3.59
N GLU A 243 8.71 -60.16 2.28
CA GLU A 243 10.01 -60.23 1.59
C GLU A 243 10.57 -58.80 1.38
N LEU A 244 11.82 -58.55 1.78
CA LEU A 244 12.49 -57.24 1.61
C LEU A 244 13.50 -57.31 0.46
N THR A 245 13.18 -56.71 -0.67
CA THR A 245 14.14 -56.63 -1.78
C THR A 245 15.12 -55.48 -1.53
N VAL A 246 16.40 -55.79 -1.31
CA VAL A 246 17.45 -54.80 -1.10
C VAL A 246 18.32 -54.71 -2.35
N SER A 247 18.25 -53.58 -3.06
CA SER A 247 19.15 -53.34 -4.18
C SER A 247 20.54 -52.96 -3.68
N VAL A 248 21.55 -53.73 -4.05
CA VAL A 248 22.93 -53.52 -3.62
C VAL A 248 23.78 -53.14 -4.83
N PRO A 249 24.45 -51.98 -4.85
CA PRO A 249 25.36 -51.63 -5.93
C PRO A 249 26.58 -52.58 -5.97
N GLN A 250 27.08 -52.90 -7.17
CA GLN A 250 28.21 -53.84 -7.35
C GLN A 250 29.50 -53.40 -6.64
N THR A 251 29.63 -52.12 -6.31
CA THR A 251 30.78 -51.56 -5.59
C THR A 251 30.72 -51.81 -4.08
N ALA A 252 29.56 -52.24 -3.54
CA ALA A 252 29.42 -52.45 -2.10
C ALA A 252 30.11 -53.75 -1.67
N ARG A 253 31.03 -53.64 -0.70
CA ARG A 253 31.70 -54.78 -0.09
C ARG A 253 30.77 -55.45 0.92
N ILE A 254 29.93 -56.37 0.46
CA ILE A 254 29.10 -57.18 1.35
C ILE A 254 29.82 -58.46 1.76
N LEU A 255 29.87 -58.68 3.07
CA LEU A 255 30.37 -59.89 3.70
C LEU A 255 29.18 -60.72 4.18
N PHE A 256 29.08 -61.97 3.74
CA PHE A 256 28.15 -62.95 4.33
C PHE A 256 28.98 -63.99 5.07
N ASN A 257 28.75 -64.14 6.38
CA ASN A 257 29.50 -65.06 7.24
C ASN A 257 31.03 -64.89 7.12
N GLY A 258 31.50 -63.64 7.04
CA GLY A 258 32.92 -63.31 6.90
C GLY A 258 33.51 -63.59 5.50
N ARG A 259 32.72 -64.10 4.54
CA ARG A 259 33.16 -64.34 3.16
C ARG A 259 32.61 -63.28 2.23
N ARG A 260 33.48 -62.79 1.33
CA ARG A 260 33.11 -61.84 0.28
C ARG A 260 32.26 -62.52 -0.78
N HIS A 261 31.10 -61.96 -1.08
CA HIS A 261 30.14 -62.56 -2.00
C HIS A 261 29.87 -61.72 -3.26
N PHE A 262 30.36 -60.47 -3.25
CA PHE A 262 30.39 -59.50 -4.36
C PHE A 262 31.74 -58.78 -4.37
#